data_AF-A0A0M8RLN2-F1
#
_entry.id   AF-A0A0M8RLN2-F1
#
_cell.length_a   1.000
_cell.length_b   1.000
_cell.length_c   1.000
_cell.angle_alpha   90.00
_cell.angle_beta   90.00
_cell.angle_gamma   90.00
#
_symmetry.space_group_name_H-M   'P 1'
#
loop_
_entity.id
_entity.type
_entity.pdbx_description
1 polymer ?
#
loop_
_entity_poly.entity_id
_entity_poly.type
_entity_poly.pdbx_seq_one_letter_code
_entity_poly.pdbx_strand_id
1 'polypeptide(L)'
;MSETPRTLAEELRTRPDSGLADLLRARPDLLNPVPGDLTQLATRAGTRASVVRAVERLDRFALQTAEALAVAPDPCPYETLLGLMAGDAAAEVPAPEAGVTASGAEVTAAEAGVPAADAPDADADLPSGTRSAIAAELPRAVSTLRGQALVWGGDDRLRLVRTARELLAPGPAHPSPTGLGPTVAEATSGMSPGRLQEILAAAGLPTTHDPVTAVAALTSLFEDRTRMAALLAEAPGEAHGVLDRLVWGPPYGAVTDRPAAHLQWLLDRGVLLPAGPRNVVLPREAALHLRAGRAHRTPEPLPPALAPATERDPQLVDSAAAGQAFTALATVEELLKEWDLGGPGVLRAGGLSVRDLKRTAAALDCTEQVAAFWLELAYAAGLVASDGEADERYAPTPAAEDWRQLPAEERWARLATAWLSATRTAGLVGTADPKGRTLSALGPNLDRSPAPEVRRRTLTLLASLPPGTSVPADAVLDRLRWERPLRGAGAPAGEPGGAQNSSPQAGPRRPATTASPSA
;
A
#
# COMPACT_ATOMS: atom_id res chain seq x y z
N MET A 1 1.40 42.74 7.45
CA MET A 1 0.78 41.54 8.05
C MET A 1 0.26 40.71 6.89
N SER A 2 1.01 39.72 6.42
CA SER A 2 0.56 38.91 5.28
C SER A 2 -0.65 38.11 5.74
N GLU A 3 -1.81 38.38 5.17
CA GLU A 3 -3.07 37.76 5.54
C GLU A 3 -2.97 36.24 5.28
N THR A 4 -3.15 35.43 6.32
CA THR A 4 -3.05 33.98 6.18
C THR A 4 -4.20 33.47 5.31
N PRO A 5 -3.92 32.73 4.23
CA PRO A 5 -4.96 32.27 3.32
C PRO A 5 -6.02 31.45 4.06
N ARG A 6 -7.29 31.69 3.71
CA ARG A 6 -8.48 31.03 4.23
C ARG A 6 -8.99 29.95 3.28
N THR A 7 -8.52 29.96 2.04
CA THR A 7 -8.87 28.97 1.02
C THR A 7 -7.63 28.54 0.21
N LEU A 8 -7.69 27.36 -0.41
CA LEU A 8 -6.66 26.90 -1.34
C LEU A 8 -6.47 27.88 -2.51
N ALA A 9 -7.55 28.51 -3.01
CA ALA A 9 -7.46 29.49 -4.08
C ALA A 9 -6.66 30.74 -3.67
N GLU A 10 -6.82 31.22 -2.44
CA GLU A 10 -6.01 32.33 -1.89
C GLU A 10 -4.55 31.94 -1.75
N GLU A 11 -4.27 30.73 -1.22
CA GLU A 11 -2.91 30.20 -1.14
C GLU A 11 -2.25 30.15 -2.54
N LEU A 12 -2.96 29.63 -3.56
CA LEU A 12 -2.42 29.57 -4.93
C LEU A 12 -2.13 30.95 -5.51
N ARG A 13 -2.92 31.99 -5.18
CA ARG A 13 -2.65 33.38 -5.61
C ARG A 13 -1.38 33.96 -5.01
N THR A 14 -0.94 33.46 -3.85
CA THR A 14 0.30 33.90 -3.22
C THR A 14 1.55 33.18 -3.74
N ARG A 15 1.39 32.14 -4.57
CA ARG A 15 2.54 31.43 -5.15
C ARG A 15 3.20 32.23 -6.27
N PRO A 16 4.54 32.17 -6.40
CA PRO A 16 5.22 32.68 -7.58
C PRO A 16 4.88 31.83 -8.81
N ASP A 17 5.09 32.39 -10.01
CA ASP A 17 4.86 31.71 -11.28
C ASP A 17 5.60 30.36 -11.38
N SER A 18 6.82 30.28 -10.85
CA SER A 18 7.58 29.03 -10.75
C SER A 18 6.84 27.96 -9.94
N GLY A 19 6.26 28.35 -8.80
CA GLY A 19 5.49 27.45 -7.94
C GLY A 19 4.16 26.99 -8.57
N LEU A 20 3.55 27.81 -9.43
CA LEU A 20 2.39 27.40 -10.23
C LEU A 20 2.80 26.46 -11.37
N ALA A 21 3.91 26.74 -12.06
CA ALA A 21 4.44 25.86 -13.09
C ALA A 21 4.81 24.49 -12.53
N ASP A 22 5.42 24.43 -11.34
CA ASP A 22 5.77 23.18 -10.66
C ASP A 22 4.53 22.38 -10.26
N LEU A 23 3.47 23.05 -9.77
CA LEU A 23 2.18 22.40 -9.52
C LEU A 23 1.63 21.75 -10.80
N LEU A 24 1.64 22.45 -11.94
CA LEU A 24 1.11 21.94 -13.20
C LEU A 24 1.95 20.78 -13.77
N ARG A 25 3.27 20.79 -13.57
CA ARG A 25 4.15 19.65 -13.90
C ARG A 25 3.86 18.44 -13.01
N ALA A 26 3.66 18.66 -11.72
CA ALA A 26 3.34 17.60 -10.76
C ALA A 26 1.91 17.05 -10.97
N ARG A 27 0.98 17.90 -11.42
CA ARG A 27 -0.44 17.58 -11.64
C ARG A 27 -0.90 17.95 -13.07
N PRO A 28 -0.42 17.25 -14.12
CA PRO A 28 -0.80 17.53 -15.51
C PRO A 28 -2.31 17.35 -15.77
N ASP A 29 -2.99 16.56 -14.93
CA ASP A 29 -4.44 16.39 -14.98
C ASP A 29 -5.23 17.68 -14.73
N LEU A 30 -4.62 18.71 -14.13
CA LEU A 30 -5.26 20.01 -13.92
C LEU A 30 -5.39 20.83 -15.22
N LEU A 31 -4.65 20.46 -16.27
CA LEU A 31 -4.59 21.15 -17.55
C LEU A 31 -5.63 20.68 -18.57
N ASN A 32 -6.45 19.67 -18.25
CA ASN A 32 -7.44 19.15 -19.17
C ASN A 32 -8.89 19.28 -18.64
N PRO A 33 -9.69 20.26 -19.13
CA PRO A 33 -9.30 21.34 -20.07
C PRO A 33 -8.41 22.39 -19.38
N VAL A 34 -7.87 23.39 -20.08
CA VAL A 34 -7.04 24.43 -19.43
C VAL A 34 -7.91 25.27 -18.47
N PRO A 35 -7.48 25.55 -17.23
CA PRO A 35 -8.25 26.36 -16.29
C PRO A 35 -8.20 27.85 -16.68
N GLY A 36 -9.32 28.55 -16.55
CA GLY A 36 -9.44 29.98 -16.85
C GLY A 36 -8.95 30.90 -15.73
N ASP A 37 -8.88 30.41 -14.48
CA ASP A 37 -8.36 31.15 -13.34
C ASP A 37 -7.89 30.21 -12.20
N LEU A 38 -7.27 30.80 -11.16
CA LEU A 38 -6.75 30.06 -10.00
C LEU A 38 -7.84 29.48 -9.09
N THR A 39 -9.06 30.01 -9.13
CA THR A 39 -10.21 29.47 -8.38
C THR A 39 -10.68 28.17 -9.02
N GLN A 40 -10.76 28.13 -10.35
CA GLN A 40 -11.05 26.92 -11.11
C GLN A 40 -9.93 25.89 -10.94
N LEU A 41 -8.65 26.31 -10.97
CA LEU A 41 -7.51 25.44 -10.70
C LEU A 41 -7.61 24.79 -9.31
N ALA A 42 -7.87 25.58 -8.26
CA ALA A 42 -8.05 25.09 -6.89
C ALA A 42 -9.23 24.11 -6.78
N THR A 43 -10.36 24.44 -7.41
CA THR A 43 -11.56 23.58 -7.43
C THR A 43 -11.26 22.24 -8.08
N ARG A 44 -10.56 22.22 -9.22
CA ARG A 44 -10.14 21.00 -9.91
C ARG A 44 -9.15 20.18 -9.10
N ALA A 45 -8.18 20.85 -8.48
CA ALA A 45 -7.19 20.20 -7.61
C ALA A 45 -7.84 19.47 -6.44
N GLY A 46 -8.97 19.97 -5.95
CA GLY A 46 -9.78 19.33 -4.91
C GLY A 46 -10.74 18.23 -5.40
N THR A 47 -10.91 18.00 -6.70
CA THR A 47 -11.82 16.94 -7.19
C THR A 47 -11.29 15.55 -6.85
N ARG A 48 -12.21 14.59 -6.61
CA ARG A 48 -11.83 13.21 -6.23
C ARG A 48 -10.90 12.55 -7.25
N ALA A 49 -11.18 12.65 -8.55
CA ALA A 49 -10.35 12.04 -9.59
C ALA A 49 -8.92 12.61 -9.59
N SER A 50 -8.79 13.93 -9.39
CA SER A 50 -7.51 14.63 -9.40
C SER A 50 -6.71 14.33 -8.12
N VAL A 51 -7.37 14.32 -6.95
CA VAL A 51 -6.77 13.93 -5.66
C VAL A 51 -6.31 12.47 -5.67
N VAL A 52 -7.08 11.55 -6.26
CA VAL A 52 -6.68 10.14 -6.39
C VAL A 52 -5.36 10.03 -7.16
N ARG A 53 -5.26 10.67 -8.33
CA ARG A 53 -4.04 10.67 -9.14
C ARG A 53 -2.85 11.33 -8.44
N ALA A 54 -3.08 12.34 -7.60
CA ALA A 54 -2.03 13.01 -6.84
C ALA A 54 -1.47 12.10 -5.76
N VAL A 55 -2.36 11.53 -4.96
CA VAL A 55 -1.98 10.64 -3.84
C VAL A 55 -1.35 9.34 -4.35
N GLU A 56 -1.76 8.81 -5.52
CA GLU A 56 -1.08 7.67 -6.19
C GLU A 56 0.36 8.01 -6.64
N ARG A 57 0.70 9.29 -6.70
CA ARG A 57 2.01 9.80 -7.08
C ARG A 57 2.84 10.28 -5.88
N LEU A 58 2.41 9.99 -4.66
CA LEU A 58 3.23 10.21 -3.46
C LEU A 58 4.18 9.04 -3.25
N ASP A 59 5.38 9.34 -2.75
CA ASP A 59 6.21 8.33 -2.10
C ASP A 59 5.58 7.88 -0.77
N ARG A 60 6.08 6.78 -0.21
CA ARG A 60 5.59 6.16 1.01
C ARG A 60 5.52 7.13 2.17
N PHE A 61 6.57 7.92 2.38
CA PHE A 61 6.61 8.81 3.53
C PHE A 61 5.67 10.00 3.38
N ALA A 62 5.55 10.57 2.18
CA ALA A 62 4.58 11.63 1.89
C ALA A 62 3.14 11.11 1.99
N LEU A 63 2.88 9.86 1.57
CA LEU A 63 1.59 9.20 1.76
C LEU A 63 1.28 9.01 3.26
N GLN A 64 2.22 8.46 4.03
CA GLN A 64 2.06 8.29 5.49
C GLN A 64 1.82 9.63 6.19
N THR A 65 2.50 10.70 5.75
CA THR A 65 2.30 12.06 6.25
C THR A 65 0.89 12.58 5.93
N ALA A 66 0.37 12.33 4.72
CA ALA A 66 -0.98 12.71 4.34
C ALA A 66 -2.04 11.91 5.12
N GLU A 67 -1.80 10.63 5.37
CA GLU A 67 -2.65 9.76 6.19
C GLU A 67 -2.67 10.21 7.66
N ALA A 68 -1.52 10.60 8.22
CA ALA A 68 -1.42 11.20 9.55
C ALA A 68 -2.19 12.53 9.63
N LEU A 69 -2.04 13.41 8.64
CA LEU A 69 -2.83 14.64 8.55
C LEU A 69 -4.34 14.36 8.44
N ALA A 70 -4.75 13.28 7.78
CA ALA A 70 -6.15 12.92 7.61
C ALA A 70 -6.82 12.53 8.93
N VAL A 71 -6.05 11.99 9.89
CA VAL A 71 -6.52 11.63 11.24
C VAL A 71 -6.27 12.72 12.30
N ALA A 72 -5.44 13.72 11.98
CA ALA A 72 -5.13 14.85 12.83
C ALA A 72 -6.29 15.88 12.94
N PRO A 73 -6.27 16.75 13.97
CA PRO A 73 -7.12 17.94 14.03
C PRO A 73 -7.04 18.81 12.76
N ASP A 74 -8.09 19.57 12.47
CA ASP A 74 -8.13 20.49 11.31
C ASP A 74 -8.44 21.92 11.78
N PRO A 75 -7.49 22.88 11.69
CA PRO A 75 -6.14 22.72 11.14
C PRO A 75 -5.18 21.95 12.06
N CYS A 76 -4.13 21.38 11.48
CA CYS A 76 -3.10 20.61 12.19
C CYS A 76 -1.81 21.46 12.37
N PRO A 77 -1.37 21.73 13.61
CA PRO A 77 -0.03 22.29 13.85
C PRO A 77 1.07 21.30 13.45
N TYR A 78 2.19 21.79 12.95
CA TYR A 78 3.33 20.97 12.54
C TYR A 78 3.82 20.04 13.66
N GLU A 79 3.91 20.53 14.90
CA GLU A 79 4.32 19.72 16.06
C GLU A 79 3.37 18.54 16.33
N THR A 80 2.07 18.74 16.13
CA THR A 80 1.08 17.66 16.24
C THR A 80 1.31 16.61 15.14
N LEU A 81 1.58 17.05 13.91
CA LEU A 81 1.93 16.14 12.81
C LEU A 81 3.23 15.38 13.11
N LEU A 82 4.26 16.05 13.64
CA LEU A 82 5.52 15.42 14.02
C LEU A 82 5.30 14.37 15.11
N GLY A 83 4.48 14.66 16.13
CA GLY A 83 4.09 13.68 17.15
C GLY A 83 3.33 12.49 16.57
N LEU A 84 2.41 12.71 15.62
CA LEU A 84 1.72 11.62 14.92
C LEU A 84 2.65 10.73 14.10
N MET A 85 3.76 11.28 13.58
CA MET A 85 4.72 10.52 12.78
C MET A 85 5.79 9.83 13.64
N ALA A 86 6.35 10.54 14.63
CA ALA A 86 7.50 10.10 15.43
C ALA A 86 7.17 9.60 16.84
N GLY A 87 5.90 9.71 17.26
CA GLY A 87 5.48 9.48 18.64
C GLY A 87 5.88 10.63 19.58
N ASP A 88 5.39 10.58 20.81
CA ASP A 88 5.59 11.62 21.83
C ASP A 88 7.03 11.68 22.34
N ALA A 89 7.57 12.90 22.46
CA ALA A 89 8.95 13.12 22.89
C ALA A 89 9.31 12.48 24.25
N ALA A 90 8.31 12.24 25.11
CA ALA A 90 8.48 11.93 26.53
C ALA A 90 8.56 10.43 26.89
N ALA A 91 8.67 9.51 25.92
CA ALA A 91 8.72 8.08 26.19
C ALA A 91 10.14 7.48 26.35
N GLU A 92 11.18 8.28 26.55
CA GLU A 92 12.41 7.76 27.16
C GLU A 92 12.18 7.64 28.67
N VAL A 93 11.56 6.55 29.11
CA VAL A 93 11.56 6.16 30.52
C VAL A 93 13.02 5.77 30.85
N PRO A 94 13.71 6.46 31.75
CA PRO A 94 15.06 6.04 32.15
C PRO A 94 14.94 4.66 32.80
N ALA A 95 15.71 3.69 32.27
CA ALA A 95 15.77 2.34 32.82
C ALA A 95 16.03 2.39 34.33
N PRO A 96 15.33 1.58 35.15
CA PRO A 96 15.56 1.56 36.58
C PRO A 96 16.98 1.05 36.83
N GLU A 97 17.78 1.85 37.55
CA GLU A 97 19.12 1.48 37.96
C GLU A 97 19.09 0.15 38.73
N ALA A 98 19.84 -0.83 38.21
CA ALA A 98 20.00 -2.13 38.83
C ALA A 98 20.76 -2.00 40.15
N GLY A 99 20.03 -2.08 41.25
CA GLY A 99 20.56 -2.18 42.60
C GLY A 99 20.00 -3.37 43.34
N VAL A 100 20.92 -4.21 43.82
CA VAL A 100 20.80 -5.22 44.90
C VAL A 100 20.65 -6.69 44.48
N THR A 101 21.70 -7.41 44.85
CA THR A 101 21.99 -8.85 44.86
C THR A 101 21.18 -9.64 45.89
N ALA A 102 20.67 -10.82 45.52
CA ALA A 102 20.61 -12.08 46.30
C ALA A 102 19.93 -13.17 45.44
N SER A 103 20.67 -14.18 44.95
CA SER A 103 20.86 -15.52 45.54
C SER A 103 19.67 -16.48 45.41
N GLY A 104 19.83 -17.44 44.47
CA GLY A 104 19.66 -18.88 44.72
C GLY A 104 18.27 -19.51 44.69
N ALA A 105 17.92 -20.13 43.56
CA ALA A 105 17.29 -21.47 43.52
C ALA A 105 17.24 -22.00 42.06
N GLU A 106 17.97 -23.08 41.81
CA GLU A 106 17.84 -23.92 40.61
C GLU A 106 16.52 -24.71 40.65
N VAL A 107 15.76 -24.71 39.54
CA VAL A 107 14.86 -25.82 39.18
C VAL A 107 14.96 -26.07 37.67
N THR A 108 15.11 -27.35 37.36
CA THR A 108 15.49 -28.00 36.11
C THR A 108 14.47 -27.89 34.97
N ALA A 109 15.00 -27.82 33.75
CA ALA A 109 14.27 -27.92 32.48
C ALA A 109 13.91 -29.38 32.12
N ALA A 110 12.70 -29.58 31.60
CA ALA A 110 12.35 -30.69 30.70
C ALA A 110 11.12 -30.36 29.83
N GLU A 111 11.38 -30.23 28.53
CA GLU A 111 10.60 -30.65 27.35
C GLU A 111 9.12 -30.26 27.16
N ALA A 112 8.85 -29.46 26.11
CA ALA A 112 8.15 -29.91 24.89
C ALA A 112 8.07 -28.76 23.86
N GLY A 113 8.55 -29.02 22.64
CA GLY A 113 8.62 -28.04 21.56
C GLY A 113 7.30 -27.80 20.83
N VAL A 114 7.04 -26.52 20.57
CA VAL A 114 6.19 -25.98 19.50
C VAL A 114 6.94 -24.74 18.99
N PRO A 115 7.13 -24.51 17.67
CA PRO A 115 7.80 -23.31 17.21
C PRO A 115 6.90 -22.11 17.55
N ALA A 116 7.38 -21.23 18.42
CA ALA A 116 6.78 -19.93 18.63
C ALA A 116 6.84 -19.19 17.28
N ALA A 117 5.69 -18.97 16.65
CA ALA A 117 5.58 -17.96 15.63
C ALA A 117 5.75 -16.61 16.34
N ASP A 118 6.81 -15.88 15.98
CA ASP A 118 7.13 -14.57 16.53
C ASP A 118 5.90 -13.64 16.42
N ALA A 119 5.24 -13.41 17.55
CA ALA A 119 4.34 -12.27 17.69
C ALA A 119 5.25 -11.03 17.82
N PRO A 120 5.21 -10.06 16.90
CA PRO A 120 6.06 -8.89 17.02
C PRO A 120 5.54 -8.04 18.16
N ASP A 121 6.37 -7.87 19.20
CA ASP A 121 6.12 -7.12 20.42
C ASP A 121 5.35 -5.81 20.17
N ALA A 122 4.32 -5.60 20.99
CA ALA A 122 3.47 -4.41 20.95
C ALA A 122 4.19 -3.16 21.52
N ASP A 123 5.35 -3.34 22.14
CA ASP A 123 6.09 -2.32 22.89
C ASP A 123 7.46 -1.94 22.28
N ALA A 124 7.69 -2.27 21.01
CA ALA A 124 8.92 -1.84 20.35
C ALA A 124 8.92 -0.32 20.14
N ASP A 125 9.72 0.37 20.94
CA ASP A 125 10.25 1.69 20.60
C ASP A 125 10.70 1.71 19.14
N LEU A 126 10.50 2.86 18.47
CA LEU A 126 11.03 3.02 17.12
C LEU A 126 12.54 2.72 17.14
N PRO A 127 13.08 2.05 16.10
CA PRO A 127 14.51 1.82 16.01
C PRO A 127 15.29 3.11 16.25
N SER A 128 16.42 3.00 16.96
CA SER A 128 17.27 4.14 17.30
C SER A 128 17.57 4.97 16.05
N GLY A 129 17.28 6.28 16.10
CA GLY A 129 17.48 7.21 14.99
C GLY A 129 16.29 7.41 14.06
N THR A 130 15.25 6.57 14.10
CA THR A 130 14.05 6.74 13.24
C THR A 130 13.33 8.05 13.51
N ARG A 131 13.19 8.48 14.78
CA ARG A 131 12.63 9.81 15.11
C ARG A 131 13.43 10.94 14.46
N SER A 132 14.76 10.86 14.51
CA SER A 132 15.62 11.89 13.90
C SER A 132 15.46 11.90 12.37
N ALA A 133 15.38 10.73 11.73
CA ALA A 133 15.12 10.63 10.31
C ALA A 133 13.73 11.19 9.93
N ILE A 134 12.69 10.91 10.74
CA ILE A 134 11.36 11.49 10.56
C ILE A 134 11.41 13.01 10.66
N ALA A 135 12.04 13.56 11.70
CA ALA A 135 12.14 15.01 11.91
C ALA A 135 12.91 15.69 10.76
N ALA A 136 13.94 15.04 10.22
CA ALA A 136 14.71 15.55 9.09
C ALA A 136 13.92 15.52 7.77
N GLU A 137 13.15 14.45 7.51
CA GLU A 137 12.44 14.25 6.24
C GLU A 137 11.03 14.84 6.18
N LEU A 138 10.38 15.06 7.34
CA LEU A 138 9.01 15.57 7.40
C LEU A 138 8.81 16.91 6.67
N PRO A 139 9.74 17.89 6.73
CA PRO A 139 9.64 19.11 5.94
C PRO A 139 9.55 18.84 4.43
N ARG A 140 10.32 17.87 3.90
CA ARG A 140 10.28 17.49 2.49
C ARG A 140 8.95 16.82 2.12
N ALA A 141 8.41 15.99 3.01
CA ALA A 141 7.08 15.38 2.82
C ALA A 141 5.97 16.44 2.78
N VAL A 142 5.94 17.37 3.74
CA VAL A 142 4.97 18.48 3.77
C VAL A 142 5.13 19.39 2.54
N SER A 143 6.36 19.69 2.13
CA SER A 143 6.65 20.45 0.92
C SER A 143 6.11 19.75 -0.34
N THR A 144 6.24 18.43 -0.43
CA THR A 144 5.69 17.63 -1.54
C THR A 144 4.16 17.70 -1.58
N LEU A 145 3.49 17.58 -0.43
CA LEU A 145 2.05 17.71 -0.33
C LEU A 145 1.56 19.11 -0.70
N ARG A 146 2.28 20.16 -0.27
CA ARG A 146 2.02 21.55 -0.68
C ARG A 146 2.24 21.74 -2.17
N GLY A 147 3.35 21.25 -2.72
CA GLY A 147 3.69 21.31 -4.14
C GLY A 147 2.60 20.72 -5.03
N GLN A 148 1.95 19.65 -4.59
CA GLN A 148 0.83 19.01 -5.29
C GLN A 148 -0.56 19.58 -4.95
N ALA A 149 -0.64 20.67 -4.18
CA ALA A 149 -1.88 21.29 -3.71
C ALA A 149 -2.82 20.33 -2.93
N LEU A 150 -2.23 19.35 -2.21
CA LEU A 150 -2.94 18.48 -1.28
C LEU A 150 -3.02 19.09 0.12
N VAL A 151 -2.02 19.90 0.49
CA VAL A 151 -1.96 20.63 1.76
C VAL A 151 -1.77 22.13 1.49
N TRP A 152 -2.38 22.98 2.31
CA TRP A 152 -2.25 24.44 2.28
C TRP A 152 -2.27 25.01 3.71
N GLY A 153 -1.99 26.32 3.85
CA GLY A 153 -1.82 26.97 5.15
C GLY A 153 -0.38 26.90 5.68
N GLY A 154 -0.10 27.75 6.67
CA GLY A 154 1.20 27.83 7.37
C GLY A 154 1.49 26.61 8.26
N ASP A 155 2.70 26.54 8.80
CA ASP A 155 3.15 25.41 9.62
C ASP A 155 2.39 25.30 10.96
N ASP A 156 1.82 26.41 11.45
CA ASP A 156 0.93 26.46 12.61
C ASP A 156 -0.48 25.87 12.31
N ARG A 157 -0.82 25.70 11.03
CA ARG A 157 -2.18 25.38 10.59
C ARG A 157 -2.23 24.68 9.24
N LEU A 158 -1.58 23.53 9.16
CA LEU A 158 -1.62 22.66 7.99
C LEU A 158 -3.05 22.18 7.75
N ARG A 159 -3.54 22.34 6.52
CA ARG A 159 -4.87 21.91 6.11
C ARG A 159 -4.78 20.96 4.95
N LEU A 160 -5.13 19.70 5.19
CA LEU A 160 -5.33 18.72 4.12
C LEU A 160 -6.61 19.07 3.37
N VAL A 161 -6.58 19.03 2.03
CA VAL A 161 -7.79 19.27 1.24
C VAL A 161 -8.87 18.26 1.61
N ARG A 162 -10.11 18.74 1.77
CA ARG A 162 -11.25 17.94 2.28
C ARG A 162 -11.38 16.59 1.60
N THR A 163 -11.30 16.55 0.27
CA THR A 163 -11.43 15.30 -0.49
C THR A 163 -10.27 14.34 -0.28
N ALA A 164 -9.05 14.83 0.01
CA ALA A 164 -7.94 13.95 0.41
C ALA A 164 -8.16 13.42 1.83
N ARG A 165 -8.66 14.24 2.76
CA ARG A 165 -9.06 13.80 4.09
C ARG A 165 -10.13 12.70 4.01
N GLU A 166 -11.21 12.91 3.26
CA GLU A 166 -12.27 11.91 3.06
C GLU A 166 -11.78 10.62 2.38
N LEU A 167 -10.73 10.70 1.56
CA LEU A 167 -10.14 9.55 0.87
C LEU A 167 -9.19 8.73 1.75
N LEU A 168 -8.49 9.39 2.68
CA LEU A 168 -7.41 8.80 3.49
C LEU A 168 -7.83 8.51 4.93
N ALA A 169 -8.83 9.23 5.45
CA ALA A 169 -9.33 9.03 6.80
C ALA A 169 -10.00 7.65 6.92
N PRO A 170 -9.92 7.02 8.11
CA PRO A 170 -10.62 5.78 8.40
C PRO A 170 -12.12 5.88 8.14
N GLY A 171 -12.70 4.85 7.55
CA GLY A 171 -14.16 4.74 7.42
C GLY A 171 -14.64 3.29 7.50
N PRO A 172 -15.93 3.05 7.80
CA PRO A 172 -16.48 1.71 7.94
C PRO A 172 -16.40 0.89 6.64
N ALA A 173 -16.39 1.55 5.48
CA ALA A 173 -16.26 0.91 4.16
C ALA A 173 -14.80 0.75 3.70
N HIS A 174 -13.85 1.43 4.35
CA HIS A 174 -12.44 1.47 3.96
C HIS A 174 -11.55 1.39 5.20
N PRO A 175 -11.00 0.20 5.52
CA PRO A 175 -10.06 0.08 6.63
C PRO A 175 -8.90 1.06 6.41
N SER A 176 -8.58 1.86 7.43
CA SER A 176 -7.53 2.86 7.31
C SER A 176 -6.17 2.18 7.13
N PRO A 177 -5.28 2.73 6.28
CA PRO A 177 -3.87 2.32 6.23
C PRO A 177 -3.17 2.44 7.60
N THR A 178 -3.66 3.32 8.48
CA THR A 178 -3.16 3.51 9.85
C THR A 178 -3.74 2.49 10.84
N GLY A 179 -4.79 1.75 10.49
CA GLY A 179 -5.56 0.91 11.42
C GLY A 179 -6.34 1.67 12.49
N LEU A 180 -6.34 3.02 12.49
CA LEU A 180 -7.09 3.81 13.48
C LEU A 180 -8.60 3.71 13.26
N GLY A 181 -9.35 3.75 14.37
CA GLY A 181 -10.80 3.81 14.37
C GLY A 181 -11.39 5.21 14.14
N PRO A 182 -12.73 5.33 14.25
CA PRO A 182 -13.42 6.62 14.36
C PRO A 182 -12.95 7.40 15.59
N THR A 183 -13.13 8.71 15.58
CA THR A 183 -12.98 9.55 16.78
C THR A 183 -13.98 9.16 17.86
N VAL A 184 -13.73 9.55 19.12
CA VAL A 184 -14.72 9.42 20.19
C VAL A 184 -16.05 10.07 19.80
N ALA A 185 -16.01 11.25 19.18
CA ALA A 185 -17.20 11.96 18.74
C ALA A 185 -18.01 11.18 17.68
N GLU A 186 -17.34 10.55 16.72
CA GLU A 186 -18.00 9.71 15.70
C GLU A 186 -18.55 8.42 16.32
N ALA A 187 -17.78 7.76 17.20
CA ALA A 187 -18.17 6.50 17.84
C ALA A 187 -19.31 6.65 18.86
N THR A 188 -19.45 7.83 19.48
CA THR A 188 -20.55 8.16 20.40
C THR A 188 -21.75 8.81 19.70
N SER A 189 -21.68 9.01 18.38
CA SER A 189 -22.79 9.56 17.61
C SER A 189 -24.02 8.66 17.73
N GLY A 190 -25.14 9.23 18.22
CA GLY A 190 -26.38 8.49 18.46
C GLY A 190 -26.45 7.75 19.81
N MET A 191 -25.43 7.84 20.66
CA MET A 191 -25.47 7.34 22.03
C MET A 191 -26.42 8.17 22.90
N SER A 192 -27.12 7.52 23.85
CA SER A 192 -28.00 8.24 24.76
C SER A 192 -27.18 9.09 25.76
N PRO A 193 -27.67 10.29 26.15
CA PRO A 193 -26.99 11.12 27.16
C PRO A 193 -26.85 10.42 28.51
N GLY A 194 -27.75 9.49 28.84
CA GLY A 194 -27.66 8.67 30.06
C GLY A 194 -26.45 7.73 30.02
N ARG A 195 -26.23 7.05 28.88
CA ARG A 195 -25.07 6.16 28.73
C ARG A 195 -23.74 6.93 28.75
N LEU A 196 -23.68 8.12 28.15
CA LEU A 196 -22.50 8.99 28.25
C LEU A 196 -22.21 9.40 29.70
N GLN A 197 -23.23 9.72 30.49
CA GLN A 197 -23.05 10.04 31.92
C GLN A 197 -22.54 8.84 32.73
N GLU A 198 -23.06 7.63 32.46
CA GLU A 198 -22.54 6.39 33.07
C GLU A 198 -21.04 6.21 32.76
N ILE A 199 -20.65 6.44 31.50
CA ILE A 199 -19.24 6.33 31.07
C ILE A 199 -18.36 7.36 31.78
N LEU A 200 -18.80 8.63 31.83
CA LEU A 200 -18.06 9.69 32.53
C LEU A 200 -17.88 9.34 34.01
N ALA A 201 -18.96 8.92 34.68
CA ALA A 201 -18.91 8.56 36.10
C ALA A 201 -17.95 7.40 36.36
N ALA A 202 -17.99 6.34 35.53
CA ALA A 202 -17.11 5.19 35.64
C ALA A 202 -15.64 5.51 35.30
N ALA A 203 -15.40 6.52 34.45
CA ALA A 203 -14.06 7.05 34.14
C ALA A 203 -13.56 8.09 35.14
N GLY A 204 -14.31 8.39 36.22
CA GLY A 204 -13.93 9.38 37.22
C GLY A 204 -14.01 10.84 36.74
N LEU A 205 -14.80 11.10 35.70
CA LEU A 205 -15.02 12.43 35.13
C LEU A 205 -16.30 13.08 35.70
N PRO A 206 -16.35 14.43 35.79
CA PRO A 206 -17.59 15.14 36.11
C PRO A 206 -18.70 14.82 35.11
N THR A 207 -19.88 14.44 35.60
CA THR A 207 -21.02 14.15 34.74
C THR A 207 -21.70 15.43 34.23
N THR A 208 -22.26 15.37 33.03
CA THR A 208 -22.97 16.49 32.40
C THR A 208 -24.11 15.96 31.53
N HIS A 209 -25.20 16.72 31.42
CA HIS A 209 -26.32 16.40 30.55
C HIS A 209 -26.11 16.86 29.10
N ASP A 210 -25.10 17.70 28.85
CA ASP A 210 -24.74 18.14 27.49
C ASP A 210 -23.82 17.09 26.81
N PRO A 211 -24.28 16.41 25.75
CA PRO A 211 -23.48 15.39 25.08
C PRO A 211 -22.19 15.93 24.45
N VAL A 212 -22.17 17.20 24.01
CA VAL A 212 -20.96 17.80 23.41
C VAL A 212 -19.87 17.97 24.46
N THR A 213 -20.22 18.55 25.61
CA THR A 213 -19.31 18.67 26.76
C THR A 213 -18.87 17.30 27.28
N ALA A 214 -19.77 16.30 27.32
CA ALA A 214 -19.45 14.94 27.74
C ALA A 214 -18.39 14.28 26.83
N VAL A 215 -18.60 14.35 25.51
CA VAL A 215 -17.66 13.83 24.51
C VAL A 215 -16.32 14.55 24.61
N ALA A 216 -16.31 15.88 24.74
CA ALA A 216 -15.08 16.66 24.89
C ALA A 216 -14.29 16.29 26.15
N ALA A 217 -14.96 16.02 27.27
CA ALA A 217 -14.32 15.56 28.50
C ALA A 217 -13.67 14.18 28.34
N LEU A 218 -14.34 13.26 27.63
CA LEU A 218 -13.80 11.93 27.35
C LEU A 218 -12.63 11.98 26.37
N THR A 219 -12.74 12.77 25.30
CA THR A 219 -11.63 13.06 24.37
C THR A 219 -10.42 13.61 25.13
N SER A 220 -10.62 14.62 25.97
CA SER A 220 -9.54 15.22 26.77
C SER A 220 -8.91 14.24 27.75
N LEU A 221 -9.67 13.29 28.31
CA LEU A 221 -9.12 12.22 29.15
C LEU A 221 -8.16 11.33 28.34
N PHE A 222 -8.53 10.94 27.12
CA PHE A 222 -7.71 10.05 26.29
C PHE A 222 -6.47 10.75 25.70
N GLU A 223 -6.56 12.06 25.47
CA GLU A 223 -5.42 12.89 25.06
C GLU A 223 -4.43 13.17 26.20
N ASP A 224 -4.89 13.15 27.47
CA ASP A 224 -4.02 13.35 28.64
C ASP A 224 -3.23 12.07 29.00
N ARG A 225 -1.92 12.11 28.75
CA ARG A 225 -1.00 10.99 29.00
C ARG A 225 -1.05 10.48 30.43
N THR A 226 -1.05 11.39 31.40
CA THR A 226 -0.93 11.01 32.80
C THR A 226 -2.22 10.39 33.29
N ARG A 227 -3.36 11.01 32.95
CA ARG A 227 -4.67 10.56 33.39
C ARG A 227 -5.10 9.26 32.71
N MET A 228 -4.82 9.10 31.43
CA MET A 228 -5.13 7.87 30.71
C MET A 228 -4.22 6.71 31.16
N ALA A 229 -2.93 6.95 31.42
CA ALA A 229 -2.05 5.93 31.99
C ALA A 229 -2.53 5.48 33.39
N ALA A 230 -2.96 6.42 34.23
CA ALA A 230 -3.54 6.10 35.54
C ALA A 230 -4.83 5.26 35.42
N LEU A 231 -5.71 5.58 34.45
CA LEU A 231 -6.91 4.79 34.18
C LEU A 231 -6.56 3.36 33.73
N LEU A 232 -5.62 3.22 32.80
CA LEU A 232 -5.20 1.91 32.27
C LEU A 232 -4.48 1.06 33.32
N ALA A 233 -3.78 1.67 34.28
CA ALA A 233 -3.15 0.95 35.39
C ALA A 233 -4.17 0.23 36.30
N GLU A 234 -5.43 0.66 36.32
CA GLU A 234 -6.54 -0.01 37.03
C GLU A 234 -7.18 -1.14 36.20
N ALA A 235 -6.77 -1.34 34.94
CA ALA A 235 -7.40 -2.30 34.05
C ALA A 235 -7.03 -3.75 34.42
N PRO A 236 -7.98 -4.71 34.32
CA PRO A 236 -7.67 -6.13 34.46
C PRO A 236 -6.60 -6.58 33.45
N GLY A 237 -5.74 -7.52 33.82
CA GLY A 237 -4.66 -8.01 32.93
C GLY A 237 -5.17 -8.48 31.56
N GLU A 238 -6.30 -9.19 31.52
CA GLU A 238 -6.93 -9.65 30.27
C GLU A 238 -7.41 -8.51 29.35
N ALA A 239 -7.69 -7.31 29.90
CA ALA A 239 -8.11 -6.15 29.12
C ALA A 239 -6.97 -5.65 28.22
N HIS A 240 -5.72 -5.70 28.70
CA HIS A 240 -4.54 -5.32 27.92
C HIS A 240 -4.39 -6.20 26.68
N GLY A 241 -4.55 -7.53 26.81
CA GLY A 241 -4.50 -8.43 25.65
C GLY A 241 -5.63 -8.25 24.63
N VAL A 242 -6.76 -7.63 25.00
CA VAL A 242 -7.78 -7.18 24.05
C VAL A 242 -7.30 -5.93 23.31
N LEU A 243 -6.75 -4.96 24.04
CA LEU A 243 -6.24 -3.71 23.48
C LEU A 243 -5.08 -3.98 22.51
N ASP A 244 -4.10 -4.80 22.87
CA ASP A 244 -2.93 -5.10 22.04
C ASP A 244 -3.32 -5.62 20.64
N ARG A 245 -4.39 -6.42 20.56
CA ARG A 245 -4.92 -6.94 19.29
C ARG A 245 -5.58 -5.85 18.44
N LEU A 246 -6.24 -4.88 19.08
CA LEU A 246 -6.97 -3.79 18.40
C LEU A 246 -6.06 -2.60 18.08
N VAL A 247 -4.96 -2.41 18.82
CA VAL A 247 -4.10 -1.23 18.71
C VAL A 247 -3.54 -1.07 17.31
N TRP A 248 -2.97 -2.11 16.69
CA TRP A 248 -2.46 -2.05 15.31
C TRP A 248 -3.28 -2.89 14.31
N GLY A 249 -4.23 -3.68 14.81
CA GLY A 249 -5.16 -4.46 14.00
C GLY A 249 -6.37 -3.65 13.52
N PRO A 250 -7.41 -4.33 13.02
CA PRO A 250 -8.70 -3.70 12.80
C PRO A 250 -9.21 -3.08 14.12
N PRO A 251 -9.69 -1.83 14.12
CA PRO A 251 -10.12 -1.17 15.35
C PRO A 251 -11.45 -1.73 15.88
N TYR A 252 -12.06 -2.69 15.19
CA TYR A 252 -13.35 -3.29 15.52
C TYR A 252 -13.17 -4.70 16.08
N GLY A 253 -13.95 -5.02 17.11
CA GLY A 253 -14.03 -6.36 17.69
C GLY A 253 -15.49 -6.83 17.81
N ALA A 254 -15.69 -8.14 17.82
CA ALA A 254 -16.99 -8.73 18.13
C ALA A 254 -17.18 -8.85 19.65
N VAL A 255 -18.39 -8.60 20.14
CA VAL A 255 -18.79 -8.74 21.53
C VAL A 255 -20.06 -9.58 21.65
N THR A 256 -20.12 -10.42 22.68
CA THR A 256 -21.30 -11.20 23.03
C THR A 256 -22.33 -10.35 23.79
N ASP A 257 -23.58 -10.78 23.83
CA ASP A 257 -24.65 -10.07 24.56
C ASP A 257 -24.38 -9.98 26.08
N ARG A 258 -23.48 -10.83 26.60
CA ARG A 258 -22.91 -10.77 27.94
C ARG A 258 -21.39 -10.74 27.82
N PRO A 259 -20.77 -9.55 27.77
CA PRO A 259 -19.32 -9.44 27.68
C PRO A 259 -18.65 -9.98 28.94
N ALA A 260 -17.43 -10.50 28.79
CA ALA A 260 -16.59 -10.85 29.92
C ALA A 260 -16.25 -9.60 30.76
N ALA A 261 -15.93 -9.78 32.04
CA ALA A 261 -15.71 -8.67 32.97
C ALA A 261 -14.62 -7.68 32.52
N HIS A 262 -13.52 -8.19 31.93
CA HIS A 262 -12.45 -7.34 31.38
C HIS A 262 -12.92 -6.48 30.20
N LEU A 263 -13.82 -6.99 29.36
CA LEU A 263 -14.39 -6.25 28.23
C LEU A 263 -15.44 -5.25 28.69
N GLN A 264 -16.26 -5.63 29.68
CA GLN A 264 -17.22 -4.73 30.31
C GLN A 264 -16.50 -3.54 30.98
N TRP A 265 -15.37 -3.77 31.64
CA TRP A 265 -14.55 -2.71 32.24
C TRP A 265 -14.12 -1.65 31.20
N LEU A 266 -13.67 -2.10 30.02
CA LEU A 266 -13.28 -1.22 28.91
C LEU A 266 -14.47 -0.41 28.36
N LEU A 267 -15.64 -1.05 28.26
CA LEU A 267 -16.88 -0.43 27.78
C LEU A 267 -17.46 0.59 28.75
N ASP A 268 -17.36 0.32 30.05
CA ASP A 268 -17.88 1.23 31.08
C ASP A 268 -17.03 2.48 31.22
N ARG A 269 -15.73 2.41 30.92
CA ARG A 269 -14.82 3.58 30.94
C ARG A 269 -14.66 4.25 29.58
N GLY A 270 -15.36 3.77 28.55
CA GLY A 270 -15.32 4.32 27.20
C GLY A 270 -14.00 4.08 26.44
N VAL A 271 -13.08 3.28 27.00
CA VAL A 271 -11.84 2.87 26.32
C VAL A 271 -12.16 2.05 25.07
N LEU A 272 -13.24 1.26 25.14
CA LEU A 272 -13.93 0.73 23.96
C LEU A 272 -15.33 1.33 23.91
N LEU A 273 -15.83 1.57 22.69
CA LEU A 273 -17.16 2.12 22.45
C LEU A 273 -17.99 1.13 21.62
N PRO A 274 -19.32 1.09 21.82
CA PRO A 274 -20.18 0.24 21.00
C PRO A 274 -20.25 0.77 19.56
N ALA A 275 -20.06 -0.11 18.58
CA ALA A 275 -20.17 0.18 17.14
C ALA A 275 -21.39 -0.53 16.50
N GLY A 276 -22.19 -1.23 17.29
CA GLY A 276 -23.38 -1.96 16.89
C GLY A 276 -23.84 -2.92 18.00
N PRO A 277 -24.87 -3.75 17.77
CA PRO A 277 -25.42 -4.63 18.80
C PRO A 277 -24.42 -5.66 19.35
N ARG A 278 -23.47 -6.10 18.51
CA ARG A 278 -22.47 -7.13 18.83
C ARG A 278 -21.06 -6.73 18.41
N ASN A 279 -20.82 -5.43 18.23
CA ASN A 279 -19.53 -4.91 17.79
C ASN A 279 -19.08 -3.78 18.71
N VAL A 280 -17.79 -3.76 19.00
CA VAL A 280 -17.09 -2.69 19.70
C VAL A 280 -16.05 -2.07 18.79
N VAL A 281 -15.64 -0.85 19.12
CA VAL A 281 -14.58 -0.13 18.42
C VAL A 281 -13.63 0.51 19.42
N LEU A 282 -12.34 0.48 19.11
CA LEU A 282 -11.32 1.26 19.79
C LEU A 282 -11.30 2.68 19.16
N PRO A 283 -11.76 3.72 19.87
CA PRO A 283 -11.74 5.08 19.35
C PRO A 283 -10.30 5.56 19.12
N ARG A 284 -10.15 6.46 18.15
CA ARG A 284 -8.86 6.97 17.66
C ARG A 284 -7.98 7.52 18.77
N GLU A 285 -8.54 8.30 19.68
CA GLU A 285 -7.82 9.00 20.74
C GLU A 285 -7.23 7.99 21.73
N ALA A 286 -8.00 6.96 22.12
CA ALA A 286 -7.49 5.86 22.93
C ALA A 286 -6.43 5.04 22.19
N ALA A 287 -6.63 4.76 20.90
CA ALA A 287 -5.61 4.08 20.08
C ALA A 287 -4.31 4.88 19.98
N LEU A 288 -4.38 6.19 19.71
CA LEU A 288 -3.20 7.06 19.64
C LEU A 288 -2.48 7.14 20.99
N HIS A 289 -3.22 7.14 22.10
CA HIS A 289 -2.60 7.01 23.42
C HIS A 289 -1.78 5.71 23.51
N LEU A 290 -2.41 4.56 23.24
CA LEU A 290 -1.75 3.25 23.29
C LEU A 290 -0.57 3.10 22.31
N ARG A 291 -0.55 3.89 21.23
CA ARG A 291 0.53 3.91 20.23
C ARG A 291 1.65 4.91 20.53
N ALA A 292 1.68 5.48 21.73
CA ALA A 292 2.58 6.57 22.10
C ALA A 292 2.51 7.76 21.12
N GLY A 293 1.32 8.05 20.61
CA GLY A 293 1.03 9.19 19.74
C GLY A 293 1.14 8.86 18.26
N ARG A 294 1.65 7.68 17.89
CA ARG A 294 1.93 7.31 16.50
C ARG A 294 0.67 6.96 15.71
N ALA A 295 0.53 7.54 14.52
CA ALA A 295 -0.47 7.14 13.54
C ALA A 295 -0.07 5.84 12.81
N HIS A 296 1.23 5.65 12.54
CA HIS A 296 1.77 4.51 11.80
C HIS A 296 2.65 3.62 12.67
N ARG A 297 2.56 2.29 12.50
CA ARG A 297 3.40 1.33 13.23
C ARG A 297 4.86 1.45 12.81
N THR A 298 5.06 1.53 11.49
CA THR A 298 6.36 1.58 10.84
C THR A 298 6.41 2.78 9.88
N PRO A 299 6.73 3.99 10.38
CA PRO A 299 7.07 5.11 9.51
C PRO A 299 8.29 4.76 8.66
N GLU A 300 8.24 5.07 7.36
CA GLU A 300 9.32 4.77 6.41
C GLU A 300 9.91 6.09 5.84
N PRO A 301 10.62 6.91 6.65
CA PRO A 301 11.06 8.25 6.26
C PRO A 301 12.04 8.28 5.09
N LEU A 302 12.86 7.24 4.98
CA LEU A 302 13.90 7.12 3.98
C LEU A 302 13.60 5.97 3.02
N PRO A 303 13.97 6.12 1.75
CA PRO A 303 13.75 5.07 0.77
C PRO A 303 14.71 3.89 0.99
N PRO A 304 14.26 2.62 0.83
CA PRO A 304 15.10 1.44 1.00
C PRO A 304 16.36 1.50 0.15
N ALA A 305 17.53 1.22 0.72
CA ALA A 305 18.80 1.27 -0.02
C ALA A 305 18.80 0.27 -1.19
N LEU A 306 19.40 0.66 -2.31
CA LEU A 306 19.67 -0.26 -3.42
C LEU A 306 20.92 -1.07 -3.09
N ALA A 307 20.74 -2.12 -2.30
CA ALA A 307 21.83 -2.93 -1.75
C ALA A 307 21.43 -4.42 -1.65
N PRO A 308 22.42 -5.34 -1.59
CA PRO A 308 23.85 -5.13 -1.80
C PRO A 308 24.19 -4.72 -3.24
N ALA A 309 25.16 -3.83 -3.41
CA ALA A 309 25.69 -3.46 -4.72
C ALA A 309 26.82 -4.41 -5.12
N THR A 310 26.80 -4.87 -6.37
CA THR A 310 27.88 -5.68 -6.97
C THR A 310 28.49 -4.90 -8.13
N GLU A 311 29.78 -4.60 -8.01
CA GLU A 311 30.55 -3.89 -9.02
C GLU A 311 31.09 -4.86 -10.08
N ARG A 312 31.04 -4.42 -11.34
CA ARG A 312 31.64 -5.08 -12.50
C ARG A 312 32.38 -4.05 -13.34
N ASP A 313 33.32 -4.52 -14.14
CA ASP A 313 33.99 -3.68 -15.14
C ASP A 313 32.95 -3.08 -16.12
N PRO A 314 32.82 -1.74 -16.20
CA PRO A 314 31.88 -1.10 -17.11
C PRO A 314 32.06 -1.49 -18.58
N GLN A 315 33.29 -1.72 -19.04
CA GLN A 315 33.55 -2.09 -20.44
C GLN A 315 33.08 -3.51 -20.75
N LEU A 316 33.21 -4.43 -19.78
CA LEU A 316 32.67 -5.77 -19.90
C LEU A 316 31.14 -5.75 -19.93
N VAL A 317 30.52 -4.90 -19.11
CA VAL A 317 29.05 -4.74 -19.08
C VAL A 317 28.55 -4.19 -20.42
N ASP A 318 29.21 -3.17 -20.97
CA ASP A 318 28.83 -2.59 -22.27
C ASP A 318 28.97 -3.60 -23.41
N SER A 319 30.07 -4.35 -23.43
CA SER A 319 30.29 -5.42 -24.42
C SER A 319 29.24 -6.53 -24.31
N ALA A 320 28.86 -6.92 -23.09
CA ALA A 320 27.80 -7.90 -22.86
C ALA A 320 26.42 -7.36 -23.29
N ALA A 321 26.13 -6.08 -23.03
CA ALA A 321 24.89 -5.43 -23.45
C ALA A 321 24.76 -5.37 -24.98
N ALA A 322 25.84 -5.05 -25.70
CA ALA A 322 25.88 -5.11 -27.16
C ALA A 322 25.64 -6.53 -27.69
N GLY A 323 26.23 -7.54 -27.04
CA GLY A 323 25.97 -8.95 -27.35
C GLY A 323 24.50 -9.33 -27.17
N GLN A 324 23.87 -8.90 -26.07
CA GLN A 324 22.44 -9.14 -25.83
C GLN A 324 21.53 -8.42 -26.82
N ALA A 325 21.88 -7.20 -27.24
CA ALA A 325 21.15 -6.51 -28.31
C ALA A 325 21.22 -7.30 -29.62
N PHE A 326 22.40 -7.82 -29.99
CA PHE A 326 22.54 -8.69 -31.17
C PHE A 326 21.71 -9.98 -31.05
N THR A 327 21.76 -10.66 -29.91
CA THR A 327 20.92 -11.84 -29.65
C THR A 327 19.43 -11.53 -29.78
N ALA A 328 18.97 -10.39 -29.26
CA ALA A 328 17.58 -9.95 -29.38
C ALA A 328 17.14 -9.80 -30.84
N LEU A 329 18.00 -9.20 -31.69
CA LEU A 329 17.73 -9.06 -33.12
C LEU A 329 17.62 -10.43 -33.80
N ALA A 330 18.57 -11.33 -33.53
CA ALA A 330 18.57 -12.68 -34.09
C ALA A 330 17.32 -13.48 -33.68
N THR A 331 16.90 -13.39 -32.42
CA THR A 331 15.71 -14.09 -31.91
C THR A 331 14.42 -13.59 -32.58
N VAL A 332 14.27 -12.26 -32.75
CA VAL A 332 13.10 -11.70 -33.44
C VAL A 332 13.13 -12.09 -34.93
N GLU A 333 14.29 -12.11 -35.57
CA GLU A 333 14.43 -12.51 -36.97
C GLU A 333 14.05 -13.98 -37.20
N GLU A 334 14.50 -14.89 -36.32
CA GLU A 334 14.14 -16.31 -36.37
C GLU A 334 12.64 -16.52 -36.09
N LEU A 335 12.06 -15.79 -35.13
CA LEU A 335 10.61 -15.80 -34.89
C LEU A 335 9.83 -15.42 -36.15
N LEU A 336 10.23 -14.32 -36.81
CA LEU A 336 9.57 -13.85 -38.02
C LEU A 336 9.70 -14.86 -39.16
N LYS A 337 10.85 -15.53 -39.27
CA LYS A 337 11.10 -16.56 -40.29
C LYS A 337 10.26 -17.82 -40.05
N GLU A 338 10.16 -18.28 -38.80
CA GLU A 338 9.32 -19.43 -38.43
C GLU A 338 7.84 -19.16 -38.77
N TRP A 339 7.35 -17.93 -38.55
CA TRP A 339 5.94 -17.60 -38.79
C TRP A 339 5.62 -17.23 -40.24
N ASP A 340 6.65 -16.96 -41.07
CA ASP A 340 6.50 -16.75 -42.51
C ASP A 340 6.02 -18.04 -43.24
N LEU A 341 6.29 -19.21 -42.65
CA LEU A 341 5.89 -20.53 -43.18
C LEU A 341 4.44 -20.92 -42.83
N GLY A 342 3.64 -19.98 -42.32
CA GLY A 342 2.27 -20.21 -41.86
C GLY A 342 2.17 -20.20 -40.35
N GLY A 343 2.02 -19.01 -39.78
CA GLY A 343 1.94 -18.81 -38.34
C GLY A 343 0.68 -19.40 -37.66
N PRO A 344 0.62 -19.31 -36.33
CA PRO A 344 -0.42 -19.94 -35.52
C PRO A 344 -1.79 -19.25 -35.68
N GLY A 345 -2.86 -20.04 -35.59
CA GLY A 345 -4.23 -19.53 -35.62
C GLY A 345 -4.57 -18.72 -34.37
N VAL A 346 -5.42 -17.70 -34.54
CA VAL A 346 -5.95 -16.89 -33.44
C VAL A 346 -7.07 -17.65 -32.74
N LEU A 347 -7.02 -17.72 -31.42
CA LEU A 347 -8.10 -18.33 -30.63
C LEU A 347 -9.37 -17.49 -30.74
N ARG A 348 -10.55 -18.13 -30.60
CA ARG A 348 -11.84 -17.43 -30.51
C ARG A 348 -11.90 -16.37 -29.41
N ALA A 349 -11.14 -16.56 -28.32
CA ALA A 349 -11.04 -15.63 -27.21
C ALA A 349 -9.91 -14.58 -27.39
N GLY A 350 -9.23 -14.60 -28.54
CA GLY A 350 -8.02 -13.84 -28.82
C GLY A 350 -6.73 -14.50 -28.30
N GLY A 351 -5.61 -14.21 -28.96
CA GLY A 351 -4.29 -14.71 -28.59
C GLY A 351 -3.97 -16.12 -29.10
N LEU A 352 -2.84 -16.64 -28.64
CA LEU A 352 -2.29 -17.96 -29.00
C LEU A 352 -2.78 -19.08 -28.09
N SER A 353 -2.83 -20.29 -28.66
CA SER A 353 -2.96 -21.52 -27.86
C SER A 353 -1.68 -21.84 -27.09
N VAL A 354 -1.81 -22.55 -25.95
CA VAL A 354 -0.66 -23.04 -25.17
C VAL A 354 0.22 -23.97 -26.01
N ARG A 355 -0.37 -24.76 -26.91
CA ARG A 355 0.36 -25.66 -27.81
C ARG A 355 1.22 -24.89 -28.79
N ASP A 356 0.67 -23.83 -29.38
CA ASP A 356 1.41 -23.00 -30.34
C ASP A 356 2.51 -22.20 -29.64
N LEU A 357 2.26 -21.68 -28.43
CA LEU A 357 3.29 -21.05 -27.60
C LEU A 357 4.45 -22.01 -27.31
N LYS A 358 4.16 -23.26 -26.93
CA LYS A 358 5.17 -24.31 -26.71
C LYS A 358 5.97 -24.62 -27.96
N ARG A 359 5.31 -24.69 -29.13
CA ARG A 359 6.00 -24.91 -30.41
C ARG A 359 6.94 -23.77 -30.74
N THR A 360 6.48 -22.52 -30.60
CA THR A 360 7.33 -21.34 -30.82
C THR A 360 8.50 -21.31 -29.83
N ALA A 361 8.28 -21.62 -28.55
CA ALA A 361 9.34 -21.69 -27.55
C ALA A 361 10.41 -22.73 -27.90
N ALA A 362 10.00 -23.91 -28.37
CA ALA A 362 10.92 -24.95 -28.83
C ALA A 362 11.70 -24.52 -30.09
N ALA A 363 11.05 -23.85 -31.04
CA ALA A 363 11.71 -23.34 -32.25
C ALA A 363 12.75 -22.25 -31.93
N LEU A 364 12.48 -21.41 -30.94
CA LEU A 364 13.38 -20.36 -30.47
C LEU A 364 14.41 -20.82 -29.42
N ASP A 365 14.42 -22.12 -29.06
CA ASP A 365 15.27 -22.71 -28.02
C ASP A 365 15.20 -21.93 -26.68
N CYS A 366 13.99 -21.60 -26.23
CA CYS A 366 13.78 -20.84 -25.00
C CYS A 366 12.56 -21.34 -24.21
N THR A 367 12.34 -20.75 -23.03
CA THR A 367 11.15 -21.09 -22.22
C THR A 367 9.89 -20.46 -22.80
N GLU A 368 8.72 -21.02 -22.48
CA GLU A 368 7.41 -20.45 -22.87
C GLU A 368 7.28 -18.97 -22.46
N GLN A 369 7.84 -18.61 -21.29
CA GLN A 369 7.80 -17.25 -20.77
C GLN A 369 8.66 -16.28 -21.59
N VAL A 370 9.83 -16.73 -22.05
CA VAL A 370 10.73 -15.94 -22.91
C VAL A 370 10.16 -15.82 -24.32
N ALA A 371 9.60 -16.90 -24.87
CA ALA A 371 8.89 -16.86 -26.15
C ALA A 371 7.71 -15.88 -26.10
N ALA A 372 6.91 -15.91 -25.03
CA ALA A 372 5.82 -14.96 -24.83
C ALA A 372 6.33 -13.51 -24.81
N PHE A 373 7.47 -13.23 -24.16
CA PHE A 373 8.08 -11.90 -24.18
C PHE A 373 8.42 -11.43 -25.60
N TRP A 374 9.08 -12.27 -26.41
CA TRP A 374 9.45 -11.90 -27.78
C TRP A 374 8.23 -11.73 -28.69
N LEU A 375 7.20 -12.58 -28.54
CA LEU A 375 5.94 -12.46 -29.25
C LEU A 375 5.25 -11.12 -28.97
N GLU A 376 5.10 -10.79 -27.69
CA GLU A 376 4.50 -9.53 -27.25
C GLU A 376 5.29 -8.31 -27.71
N LEU A 377 6.62 -8.41 -27.71
CA LEU A 377 7.49 -7.34 -28.20
C LEU A 377 7.39 -7.15 -29.71
N ALA A 378 7.42 -8.24 -30.49
CA ALA A 378 7.26 -8.19 -31.94
C ALA A 378 5.88 -7.63 -32.32
N TYR A 379 4.84 -8.01 -31.59
CA TYR A 379 3.49 -7.48 -31.77
C TYR A 379 3.42 -5.99 -31.43
N ALA A 380 3.98 -5.57 -30.29
CA ALA A 380 4.03 -4.15 -29.90
C ALA A 380 4.86 -3.29 -30.86
N ALA A 381 5.89 -3.86 -31.49
CA ALA A 381 6.69 -3.21 -32.52
C ALA A 381 5.99 -3.22 -33.91
N GLY A 382 4.81 -3.84 -34.03
CA GLY A 382 4.06 -3.94 -35.28
C GLY A 382 4.66 -4.91 -36.30
N LEU A 383 5.61 -5.77 -35.90
CA LEU A 383 6.29 -6.72 -36.78
C LEU A 383 5.47 -7.99 -37.01
N VAL A 384 4.61 -8.35 -36.05
CA VAL A 384 3.61 -9.42 -36.22
C VAL A 384 2.22 -8.87 -35.94
N ALA A 385 1.24 -9.31 -36.71
CA ALA A 385 -0.16 -8.97 -36.51
C ALA A 385 -1.03 -10.14 -36.93
N SER A 386 -2.32 -10.02 -36.62
CA SER A 386 -3.33 -10.89 -37.14
C SER A 386 -3.63 -10.55 -38.60
N ASP A 387 -3.77 -11.54 -39.49
CA ASP A 387 -4.04 -11.32 -40.92
C ASP A 387 -5.50 -10.88 -41.21
N GLY A 388 -6.42 -11.09 -40.26
CA GLY A 388 -7.82 -10.68 -40.38
C GLY A 388 -8.65 -11.52 -41.36
N GLU A 389 -8.10 -12.64 -41.82
CA GLU A 389 -8.77 -13.57 -42.74
C GLU A 389 -9.82 -14.44 -42.01
N ALA A 390 -10.61 -15.21 -42.77
CA ALA A 390 -11.68 -16.05 -42.20
C ALA A 390 -11.14 -17.11 -41.21
N ASP A 391 -9.97 -17.67 -41.50
CA ASP A 391 -9.19 -18.52 -40.60
C ASP A 391 -8.01 -17.72 -40.04
N GLU A 392 -8.34 -16.70 -39.25
CA GLU A 392 -7.42 -15.69 -38.75
C GLU A 392 -6.13 -16.28 -38.12
N ARG A 393 -4.97 -15.80 -38.57
CA ARG A 393 -3.63 -16.25 -38.12
C ARG A 393 -2.73 -15.09 -37.80
N TYR A 394 -1.80 -15.31 -36.88
CA TYR A 394 -0.69 -14.39 -36.69
C TYR A 394 0.39 -14.61 -37.76
N ALA A 395 0.84 -13.53 -38.39
CA ALA A 395 1.87 -13.55 -39.41
C ALA A 395 2.78 -12.30 -39.33
N PRO A 396 3.98 -12.35 -39.93
CA PRO A 396 4.80 -11.16 -40.14
C PRO A 396 4.04 -10.09 -40.94
N THR A 397 4.18 -8.83 -40.55
CA THR A 397 3.60 -7.69 -41.28
C THR A 397 4.56 -7.17 -42.36
N PRO A 398 4.13 -6.32 -43.29
CA PRO A 398 5.05 -5.61 -44.20
C PRO A 398 6.14 -4.81 -43.46
N ALA A 399 5.83 -4.29 -42.26
CA ALA A 399 6.80 -3.57 -41.45
C ALA A 399 7.95 -4.47 -40.95
N ALA A 400 7.76 -5.79 -40.91
CA ALA A 400 8.83 -6.74 -40.60
C ALA A 400 9.90 -6.79 -41.69
N GLU A 401 9.50 -6.71 -42.96
CA GLU A 401 10.43 -6.67 -44.09
C GLU A 401 11.22 -5.35 -44.09
N ASP A 402 10.52 -4.21 -43.93
CA ASP A 402 11.16 -2.91 -43.79
C ASP A 402 12.14 -2.90 -42.61
N TRP A 403 11.77 -3.51 -41.48
CA TRP A 403 12.64 -3.60 -40.30
C TRP A 403 13.90 -4.42 -40.59
N ARG A 404 13.81 -5.55 -41.30
CA ARG A 404 14.98 -6.40 -41.65
C ARG A 404 16.02 -5.67 -42.50
N GLN A 405 15.59 -4.70 -43.30
CA GLN A 405 16.47 -3.93 -44.19
C GLN A 405 17.25 -2.82 -43.45
N LEU A 406 16.91 -2.53 -42.19
CA LEU A 406 17.57 -1.49 -41.41
C LEU A 406 18.93 -1.92 -40.86
N PRO A 407 19.84 -0.95 -40.61
CA PRO A 407 21.02 -1.16 -39.79
C PRO A 407 20.68 -1.74 -38.41
N ALA A 408 21.60 -2.49 -37.80
CA ALA A 408 21.36 -3.22 -36.56
C ALA A 408 20.97 -2.29 -35.39
N GLU A 409 21.60 -1.14 -35.29
CA GLU A 409 21.33 -0.11 -34.29
C GLU A 409 19.91 0.46 -34.40
N GLU A 410 19.41 0.65 -35.63
CA GLU A 410 18.05 1.12 -35.88
C GLU A 410 17.02 0.03 -35.61
N ARG A 411 17.33 -1.22 -35.99
CA ARG A 411 16.49 -2.39 -35.65
C ARG A 411 16.32 -2.51 -34.13
N TRP A 412 17.43 -2.38 -33.40
CA TRP A 412 17.44 -2.42 -31.94
C TRP A 412 16.67 -1.25 -31.33
N ALA A 413 16.92 -0.02 -31.79
CA ALA A 413 16.23 1.16 -31.30
C ALA A 413 14.71 1.07 -31.48
N ARG A 414 14.23 0.50 -32.60
CA ARG A 414 12.80 0.25 -32.83
C ARG A 414 12.20 -0.72 -31.79
N LEU A 415 12.86 -1.86 -31.54
CA LEU A 415 12.40 -2.82 -30.52
C LEU A 415 12.41 -2.21 -29.12
N ALA A 416 13.52 -1.57 -28.73
CA ALA A 416 13.64 -0.96 -27.41
C ALA A 416 12.61 0.15 -27.17
N THR A 417 12.34 0.98 -28.19
CA THR A 417 11.33 2.05 -28.12
C THR A 417 9.91 1.48 -28.01
N ALA A 418 9.60 0.43 -28.77
CA ALA A 418 8.31 -0.26 -28.66
C ALA A 418 8.12 -0.87 -27.27
N TRP A 419 9.14 -1.52 -26.71
CA TRP A 419 9.07 -2.06 -25.34
C TRP A 419 8.86 -0.96 -24.28
N LEU A 420 9.55 0.17 -24.40
CA LEU A 420 9.46 1.29 -23.45
C LEU A 420 8.07 1.93 -23.41
N SER A 421 7.33 1.94 -24.53
CA SER A 421 5.98 2.53 -24.63
C SER A 421 4.86 1.51 -24.51
N ALA A 422 5.14 0.21 -24.64
CA ALA A 422 4.13 -0.85 -24.61
C ALA A 422 3.37 -0.90 -23.28
N THR A 423 2.04 -0.94 -23.35
CA THR A 423 1.18 -1.19 -22.18
C THR A 423 1.08 -2.67 -21.84
N ARG A 424 1.44 -3.56 -22.75
CA ARG A 424 1.33 -5.01 -22.61
C ARG A 424 2.41 -5.57 -21.68
N THR A 425 2.03 -6.56 -20.86
CA THR A 425 2.88 -7.16 -19.83
C THR A 425 3.03 -8.67 -20.02
N ALA A 426 4.00 -9.08 -20.84
CA ALA A 426 4.25 -10.48 -21.18
C ALA A 426 4.48 -11.40 -19.96
N GLY A 427 5.01 -10.84 -18.86
CA GLY A 427 5.21 -11.54 -17.58
C GLY A 427 3.95 -12.17 -16.98
N LEU A 428 2.76 -11.77 -17.42
CA LEU A 428 1.48 -12.29 -16.93
C LEU A 428 0.91 -13.44 -17.77
N VAL A 429 1.52 -13.77 -18.91
CA VAL A 429 1.09 -14.92 -19.72
C VAL A 429 1.14 -16.20 -18.88
N GLY A 430 0.09 -17.01 -18.97
CA GLY A 430 -0.08 -18.22 -18.15
C GLY A 430 -0.64 -17.99 -16.75
N THR A 431 -0.70 -16.75 -16.26
CA THR A 431 -1.37 -16.44 -14.98
C THR A 431 -2.89 -16.31 -15.14
N ALA A 432 -3.63 -16.37 -14.04
CA ALA A 432 -5.08 -16.23 -14.05
C ALA A 432 -5.52 -14.76 -13.90
N ASP A 433 -6.56 -14.36 -14.65
CA ASP A 433 -7.26 -13.09 -14.47
C ASP A 433 -8.10 -13.10 -13.17
N PRO A 434 -8.68 -11.97 -12.74
CA PRO A 434 -9.55 -11.92 -11.55
C PRO A 434 -10.80 -12.82 -11.62
N LYS A 435 -11.14 -13.36 -12.80
CA LYS A 435 -12.23 -14.31 -13.03
C LYS A 435 -11.73 -15.75 -13.14
N GLY A 436 -10.45 -16.01 -12.84
CA GLY A 436 -9.83 -17.33 -12.88
C GLY A 436 -9.44 -17.83 -14.27
N ARG A 437 -9.52 -17.01 -15.32
CA ARG A 437 -9.19 -17.41 -16.70
C ARG A 437 -7.71 -17.17 -16.98
N THR A 438 -7.04 -18.15 -17.56
CA THR A 438 -5.63 -18.03 -17.96
C THR A 438 -5.42 -16.97 -19.04
N LEU A 439 -4.42 -16.12 -18.87
CA LEU A 439 -4.02 -15.10 -19.84
C LEU A 439 -3.15 -15.71 -20.95
N SER A 440 -3.60 -15.62 -22.21
CA SER A 440 -2.84 -16.08 -23.37
C SER A 440 -1.86 -15.03 -23.89
N ALA A 441 -0.75 -15.47 -24.48
CA ALA A 441 0.10 -14.61 -25.31
C ALA A 441 -0.71 -14.06 -26.49
N LEU A 442 -0.44 -12.81 -26.87
CA LEU A 442 -1.18 -11.98 -27.84
C LEU A 442 -2.67 -11.79 -27.50
N GLY A 443 -3.09 -12.14 -26.29
CA GLY A 443 -4.46 -12.00 -25.82
C GLY A 443 -4.83 -10.56 -25.39
N PRO A 444 -6.12 -10.22 -25.32
CA PRO A 444 -6.59 -8.85 -25.06
C PRO A 444 -6.41 -8.35 -23.61
N ASN A 445 -6.03 -9.22 -22.68
CA ASN A 445 -6.07 -8.93 -21.23
C ASN A 445 -4.67 -8.71 -20.60
N LEU A 446 -3.64 -8.46 -21.41
CA LEU A 446 -2.26 -8.24 -20.96
C LEU A 446 -1.89 -6.76 -20.74
N ASP A 447 -2.77 -5.84 -21.13
CA ASP A 447 -2.54 -4.40 -21.02
C ASP A 447 -2.61 -3.91 -19.56
N ARG A 448 -1.59 -3.17 -19.16
CA ARG A 448 -1.47 -2.49 -17.87
C ARG A 448 -1.04 -1.05 -18.14
N SER A 449 -1.97 -0.11 -18.01
CA SER A 449 -1.71 1.31 -18.28
C SER A 449 -0.48 1.89 -17.56
N PRO A 450 -0.11 1.47 -16.33
CA PRO A 450 1.10 1.95 -15.67
C PRO A 450 2.42 1.37 -16.19
N ALA A 451 2.41 0.33 -17.03
CA ALA A 451 3.63 -0.41 -17.40
C ALA A 451 4.73 0.46 -18.05
N PRO A 452 4.43 1.41 -18.96
CA PRO A 452 5.45 2.32 -19.50
C PRO A 452 6.12 3.18 -18.43
N GLU A 453 5.34 3.69 -17.46
CA GLU A 453 5.87 4.49 -16.35
C GLU A 453 6.78 3.64 -15.45
N VAL A 454 6.35 2.41 -15.11
CA VAL A 454 7.14 1.49 -14.28
C VAL A 454 8.48 1.16 -14.96
N ARG A 455 8.48 0.82 -16.26
CA ARG A 455 9.74 0.55 -17.01
C ARG A 455 10.70 1.73 -16.94
N ARG A 456 10.21 2.95 -17.23
CA ARG A 456 11.05 4.17 -17.19
C ARG A 456 11.61 4.42 -15.79
N ARG A 457 10.81 4.24 -14.74
CA ARG A 457 11.27 4.36 -13.35
C ARG A 457 12.34 3.35 -13.02
N THR A 458 12.12 2.07 -13.33
CA THR A 458 13.12 1.01 -13.11
C THR A 458 14.45 1.35 -13.78
N LEU A 459 14.42 1.77 -15.05
CA LEU A 459 15.64 2.14 -15.77
C LEU A 459 16.30 3.40 -15.21
N THR A 460 15.52 4.41 -14.86
CA THR A 460 16.04 5.65 -14.24
C THR A 460 16.72 5.35 -12.91
N LEU A 461 16.13 4.45 -12.13
CA LEU A 461 16.67 4.02 -10.84
C LEU A 461 17.97 3.25 -11.01
N LEU A 462 18.02 2.29 -11.94
CA LEU A 462 19.24 1.56 -12.26
C LEU A 462 20.33 2.49 -12.84
N ALA A 463 19.95 3.47 -13.66
CA ALA A 463 20.86 4.46 -14.22
C ALA A 463 21.39 5.47 -13.19
N SER A 464 20.78 5.56 -12.00
CA SER A 464 21.29 6.39 -10.91
C SER A 464 22.47 5.75 -10.17
N LEU A 465 22.70 4.45 -10.37
CA LEU A 465 23.85 3.73 -9.81
C LEU A 465 25.13 4.07 -10.58
N PRO A 466 26.32 3.96 -9.94
CA PRO A 466 27.57 4.11 -10.65
C PRO A 466 27.69 3.13 -11.83
N PRO A 467 28.32 3.53 -12.96
CA PRO A 467 28.53 2.62 -14.09
C PRO A 467 29.17 1.30 -13.67
N GLY A 468 28.69 0.19 -14.21
CA GLY A 468 29.16 -1.16 -13.85
C GLY A 468 28.54 -1.73 -12.57
N THR A 469 27.64 -1.02 -11.90
CA THR A 469 26.99 -1.49 -10.67
C THR A 469 25.70 -2.25 -10.96
N SER A 470 25.49 -3.37 -10.27
CA SER A 470 24.24 -4.12 -10.27
C SER A 470 23.70 -4.31 -8.86
N VAL A 471 22.39 -4.44 -8.74
CA VAL A 471 21.68 -4.67 -7.48
C VAL A 471 20.64 -5.77 -7.66
N PRO A 472 20.28 -6.50 -6.59
CA PRO A 472 19.20 -7.49 -6.62
C PRO A 472 17.85 -6.90 -7.06
N ALA A 473 17.03 -7.73 -7.72
CA ALA A 473 15.74 -7.29 -8.26
C ALA A 473 14.71 -6.95 -7.17
N ASP A 474 14.74 -7.64 -6.04
CA ASP A 474 13.96 -7.35 -4.84
C ASP A 474 14.28 -5.96 -4.27
N ALA A 475 15.56 -5.57 -4.18
CA ALA A 475 15.95 -4.23 -3.75
C ALA A 475 15.38 -3.13 -4.65
N VAL A 476 15.35 -3.36 -5.97
CA VAL A 476 14.71 -2.45 -6.94
C VAL A 476 13.20 -2.42 -6.73
N LEU A 477 12.56 -3.57 -6.53
CA LEU A 477 11.12 -3.65 -6.28
C LEU A 477 10.70 -2.96 -4.98
N ASP A 478 11.46 -3.12 -3.90
CA ASP A 478 11.18 -2.48 -2.62
C ASP A 478 11.36 -0.96 -2.71
N ARG A 479 12.40 -0.50 -3.42
CA ARG A 479 12.55 0.92 -3.74
C ARG A 479 11.37 1.46 -4.56
N LEU A 480 10.92 0.75 -5.59
CA LEU A 480 9.78 1.16 -6.41
C LEU A 480 8.47 1.17 -5.61
N ARG A 481 8.25 0.20 -4.72
CA ARG A 481 7.09 0.17 -3.80
C ARG A 481 7.12 1.33 -2.82
N TRP A 482 8.30 1.76 -2.39
CA TRP A 482 8.44 2.96 -1.57
C TRP A 482 8.16 4.24 -2.37
N GLU A 483 8.67 4.38 -3.60
CA GLU A 483 8.44 5.58 -4.44
C GLU A 483 7.00 5.71 -4.97
N ARG A 484 6.33 4.56 -5.15
CA ARG A 484 4.95 4.43 -5.63
C ARG A 484 4.22 3.33 -4.84
N PRO A 485 3.76 3.62 -3.62
CA PRO A 485 3.02 2.66 -2.82
C PRO A 485 1.75 2.20 -3.51
N LEU A 486 1.51 0.89 -3.52
CA LEU A 486 0.27 0.31 -4.01
C LEU A 486 -0.85 0.60 -3.00
N ARG A 487 -1.92 1.27 -3.42
CA ARG A 487 -3.09 1.46 -2.55
C ARG A 487 -3.86 0.16 -2.37
N GLY A 488 -4.21 -0.15 -1.13
CA GLY A 488 -4.99 -1.34 -0.80
C GLY A 488 -4.18 -2.63 -0.59
N ALA A 489 -2.85 -2.59 -0.78
CA ALA A 489 -1.95 -3.63 -0.28
C ALA A 489 -1.65 -3.38 1.20
N GLY A 490 -2.67 -3.52 2.05
CA GLY A 490 -2.43 -3.76 3.47
C GLY A 490 -1.62 -5.06 3.62
N ALA A 491 -0.86 -5.18 4.71
CA ALA A 491 -0.14 -6.40 5.10
C ALA A 491 -1.00 -7.66 4.82
N PRO A 492 -0.38 -8.80 4.45
CA PRO A 492 -1.14 -10.01 4.17
C PRO A 492 -2.10 -10.24 5.33
N ALA A 493 -3.40 -10.17 5.03
CA ALA A 493 -4.43 -10.55 5.97
C ALA A 493 -4.05 -11.97 6.42
N GLY A 494 -3.72 -12.12 7.71
CA GLY A 494 -3.57 -13.44 8.30
C GLY A 494 -4.75 -14.28 7.88
N GLU A 495 -4.46 -15.50 7.41
CA GLU A 495 -5.44 -16.42 6.84
C GLU A 495 -6.75 -16.36 7.65
N PRO A 496 -7.92 -16.22 7.00
CA PRO A 496 -9.17 -16.34 7.70
C PRO A 496 -9.25 -17.76 8.25
N GLY A 497 -9.03 -17.90 9.57
CA GLY A 497 -9.15 -19.14 10.30
C GLY A 497 -10.43 -19.86 9.88
N GLY A 498 -10.25 -21.04 9.30
CA GLY A 498 -11.33 -21.82 8.71
C GLY A 498 -12.45 -22.02 9.72
N ALA A 499 -13.62 -21.47 9.41
CA ALA A 499 -14.87 -21.86 10.05
C ALA A 499 -15.17 -23.30 9.61
N GLN A 500 -14.65 -24.27 10.37
CA GLN A 500 -15.06 -25.66 10.26
C GLN A 500 -16.48 -25.78 10.84
N ASN A 501 -17.49 -25.67 9.97
CA ASN A 501 -18.83 -26.15 10.27
C ASN A 501 -18.79 -27.68 10.41
N SER A 502 -18.63 -28.14 11.64
CA SER A 502 -18.81 -29.55 12.03
C SER A 502 -20.09 -29.66 12.86
N SER A 503 -21.22 -29.89 12.20
CA SER A 503 -22.41 -30.41 12.86
C SER A 503 -22.39 -31.95 12.80
N PRO A 504 -22.50 -32.66 13.94
CA PRO A 504 -22.56 -34.11 13.94
C PRO A 504 -24.01 -34.56 13.76
N GLN A 505 -24.30 -35.29 12.68
CA GLN A 505 -25.51 -36.10 12.60
C GLN A 505 -25.13 -37.57 12.48
N ALA A 506 -25.05 -38.21 13.65
CA ALA A 506 -24.96 -39.65 13.79
C ALA A 506 -26.37 -40.25 13.56
N GLY A 507 -26.51 -41.05 12.51
CA GLY A 507 -27.63 -41.97 12.28
C GLY A 507 -27.08 -43.38 11.98
N PRO A 508 -27.77 -44.45 12.41
CA PRO A 508 -27.12 -45.71 12.75
C PRO A 508 -26.73 -46.56 11.55
N ARG A 509 -25.57 -47.22 11.67
CA ARG A 509 -25.04 -48.23 10.74
C ARG A 509 -25.96 -49.44 10.66
N ARG A 510 -26.36 -49.82 9.44
CA ARG A 510 -26.79 -51.20 9.12
C ARG A 510 -25.57 -52.06 8.78
N PRO A 511 -25.58 -53.36 9.11
CA PRO A 511 -24.44 -54.25 8.90
C PRO A 511 -24.31 -54.69 7.44
N ALA A 512 -23.07 -55.03 7.08
CA ALA A 512 -22.63 -55.48 5.78
C ALA A 512 -23.25 -56.83 5.37
N THR A 513 -23.57 -56.95 4.09
CA THR A 513 -23.74 -58.24 3.41
C THR A 513 -22.73 -58.35 2.29
N THR A 514 -21.89 -59.36 2.40
CA THR A 514 -20.90 -59.86 1.45
C THR A 514 -21.54 -60.47 0.20
N ALA A 515 -21.01 -60.19 -0.99
CA ALA A 515 -20.74 -61.18 -2.05
C ALA A 515 -20.07 -60.51 -3.28
N SER A 516 -18.94 -61.08 -3.70
CA SER A 516 -18.21 -60.81 -4.96
C SER A 516 -18.86 -61.59 -6.15
N PRO A 517 -18.20 -61.78 -7.31
CA PRO A 517 -18.10 -60.85 -8.45
C PRO A 517 -18.57 -61.52 -9.79
N SER A 518 -18.28 -60.83 -10.90
CA SER A 518 -18.25 -61.31 -12.31
C SER A 518 -19.51 -61.13 -13.17
N ALA A 519 -19.46 -60.17 -14.08
CA ALA A 519 -19.26 -60.37 -15.52
C ALA A 519 -18.81 -59.05 -16.17
#